data_AF-A0A3S1SL70-F1
#
_entry.id   AF-A0A3S1SL70-F1
#
_cell.length_a   1.000
_cell.length_b   1.000
_cell.length_c   1.000
_cell.angle_alpha   90.00
_cell.angle_beta   90.00
_cell.angle_gamma   90.00
#
_symmetry.space_group_name_H-M   'P 1'
#
loop_
_entity.id
_entity.type
_entity.pdbx_description
1 polymer ?
#
loop_
_entity_poly.entity_id
_entity_poly.type
_entity_poly.pdbx_seq_one_letter_code
_entity_poly.pdbx_strand_id
1 'polypeptide(L)'
;MAQHIAQKLRLTSALLGTVTRKDLAAAFRSVNARTAFDLGRADKWLQGRAQPREQSVYDDWAKVLRLEQPGAWIAESDLPSFAAAIAARHGIDAAELERRARAQSAASPGHDDKGIGLALAGTYAWYSHAWSPYYRGQLIRGRLAIEAGPGAHAFNAIYRETSPTGQLQFSGPVTPAKRSLYLHLKEVGGEAQSFLCLFPHTQPVSVLGGYMVGTAIFAPEAQPSLTRILLVRLRDAPAAEQWGPLPPGISIAADLASLGIVMEHPEAVDRQLGHFLSADGDGGVNQIPPSEFRAIVNVFDRHWLQHAG
;
A
#
# COMPACT_ATOMS: atom_id res chain seq x y z
N MET A 1 0.21 -14.10 -34.50
CA MET A 1 0.27 -12.98 -33.53
C MET A 1 0.89 -13.50 -32.24
N ALA A 2 1.68 -12.70 -31.53
CA ALA A 2 2.32 -13.13 -30.30
C ALA A 2 1.27 -13.38 -29.18
N GLN A 3 1.32 -14.56 -28.56
CA GLN A 3 0.31 -14.99 -27.58
C GLN A 3 0.93 -15.24 -26.19
N HIS A 4 0.15 -14.96 -25.15
CA HIS A 4 0.50 -15.24 -23.75
C HIS A 4 1.85 -14.68 -23.28
N ILE A 5 2.34 -13.60 -23.90
CA ILE A 5 3.68 -13.05 -23.65
C ILE A 5 3.92 -12.69 -22.19
N ALA A 6 2.94 -12.08 -21.53
CA ALA A 6 3.05 -11.71 -20.12
C ALA A 6 3.22 -12.94 -19.22
N GLN A 7 2.44 -14.00 -19.47
CA GLN A 7 2.51 -15.26 -18.72
C GLN A 7 3.82 -15.98 -18.97
N LYS A 8 4.29 -16.04 -20.22
CA LYS A 8 5.58 -16.63 -20.58
C LYS A 8 6.75 -15.90 -19.93
N LEU A 9 6.71 -14.56 -19.84
CA LEU A 9 7.74 -13.77 -19.15
C LEU A 9 7.74 -14.03 -17.64
N ARG A 10 6.58 -14.26 -17.02
CA ARG A 10 6.51 -14.64 -15.60
C ARG A 10 7.10 -16.02 -15.34
N LEU A 11 6.83 -17.00 -16.20
CA LEU A 11 7.49 -18.31 -16.12
C LEU A 11 9.01 -18.20 -16.30
N THR A 12 9.45 -17.32 -17.20
CA THR A 12 10.88 -17.03 -17.40
C THR A 12 11.51 -16.42 -16.14
N SER A 13 10.83 -15.46 -15.50
CA SER A 13 11.29 -14.87 -14.24
C SER A 13 11.37 -15.90 -13.11
N ALA A 14 10.38 -16.80 -13.04
CA ALA A 14 10.33 -17.88 -12.07
C ALA A 14 11.46 -18.88 -12.25
N LEU A 15 11.76 -19.24 -13.50
CA LEU A 15 12.86 -20.12 -13.86
C LEU A 15 14.21 -19.52 -13.47
N LEU A 16 14.45 -18.26 -13.83
CA LEU A 16 15.72 -17.57 -13.61
C LEU A 16 15.92 -17.15 -12.15
N GLY A 17 14.90 -17.29 -11.30
CA GLY A 17 14.93 -16.81 -9.91
C GLY A 17 15.04 -15.29 -9.81
N THR A 18 14.65 -14.55 -10.85
CA THR A 18 14.76 -13.09 -10.85
C THR A 18 13.70 -12.49 -9.93
N VAL A 19 14.15 -11.81 -8.88
CA VAL A 19 13.27 -11.22 -7.85
C VAL A 19 12.78 -9.85 -8.29
N THR A 20 13.51 -9.16 -9.18
CA THR A 20 13.15 -7.84 -9.67
C THR A 20 13.13 -7.76 -11.20
N ARG A 21 12.37 -6.78 -11.71
CA ARG A 21 12.33 -6.41 -13.14
C ARG A 21 13.71 -6.01 -13.68
N LYS A 22 14.59 -5.50 -12.80
CA LYS A 22 15.98 -5.16 -13.13
C LYS A 22 16.81 -6.41 -13.37
N ASP A 23 16.59 -7.46 -12.60
CA ASP A 23 17.31 -8.74 -12.75
C ASP A 23 16.88 -9.44 -14.04
N LEU A 24 15.59 -9.38 -14.39
CA LEU A 24 15.10 -9.91 -15.66
C LEU A 24 15.69 -9.13 -16.86
N ALA A 25 15.71 -7.80 -16.81
CA ALA A 25 16.35 -7.00 -17.87
C ALA A 25 17.87 -7.23 -17.95
N ALA A 26 18.54 -7.48 -16.81
CA ALA A 26 19.94 -7.84 -16.77
C ALA A 26 20.20 -9.22 -17.42
N ALA A 27 19.30 -10.19 -17.21
CA ALA A 27 19.40 -11.50 -17.86
C ALA A 27 19.36 -11.39 -19.40
N PHE A 28 18.43 -10.58 -19.95
CA PHE A 28 18.40 -10.32 -21.39
C PHE A 28 19.67 -9.59 -21.90
N ARG A 29 20.17 -8.61 -21.13
CA ARG A 29 21.42 -7.91 -21.48
C ARG A 29 22.66 -8.78 -21.43
N SER A 30 22.67 -9.80 -20.56
CA SER A 30 23.80 -10.74 -20.47
C SER A 30 23.98 -11.56 -21.74
N VAL A 31 22.89 -11.79 -22.48
CA VAL A 31 22.88 -12.47 -23.78
C VAL A 31 23.13 -11.49 -24.92
N ASN A 32 22.53 -10.30 -24.85
CA ASN A 32 22.68 -9.26 -25.86
C ASN A 32 22.67 -7.87 -25.21
N ALA A 33 23.86 -7.25 -25.12
CA ALA A 33 24.01 -5.92 -24.52
C ALA A 33 23.20 -4.82 -25.23
N ARG A 34 22.81 -5.04 -26.49
CA ARG A 34 22.00 -4.12 -27.32
C ARG A 34 20.53 -4.56 -27.43
N THR A 35 20.08 -5.45 -26.56
CA THR A 35 18.69 -5.93 -26.57
C THR A 35 17.70 -4.77 -26.41
N ALA A 36 16.60 -4.84 -27.14
CA ALA A 36 15.47 -3.90 -26.98
C ALA A 36 14.63 -4.19 -25.73
N PHE A 37 15.01 -5.19 -24.93
CA PHE A 37 14.43 -5.51 -23.62
C PHE A 37 14.97 -4.55 -22.55
N ASP A 38 14.37 -3.36 -22.44
CA ASP A 38 14.68 -2.36 -21.41
C ASP A 38 13.67 -2.40 -20.23
N LEU A 39 14.01 -1.74 -19.12
CA LEU A 39 13.19 -1.69 -17.90
C LEU A 39 11.77 -1.14 -18.14
N GLY A 40 11.62 -0.12 -18.99
CA GLY A 40 10.33 0.53 -19.23
C GLY A 40 9.42 -0.29 -20.15
N ARG A 41 9.99 -1.02 -21.11
CA ARG A 41 9.28 -1.94 -22.01
C ARG A 41 8.94 -3.25 -21.29
N ALA A 42 9.87 -3.80 -20.51
CA ALA A 42 9.67 -5.00 -19.71
C ALA A 42 8.47 -4.84 -18.76
N ASP A 43 8.32 -3.67 -18.15
CA ASP A 43 7.18 -3.35 -17.29
C ASP A 43 5.84 -3.46 -18.05
N LYS A 44 5.74 -2.88 -19.25
CA LYS A 44 4.54 -2.94 -20.07
C LYS A 44 4.24 -4.35 -20.59
N TRP A 45 5.27 -5.15 -20.88
CA TRP A 45 5.13 -6.52 -21.39
C TRP A 45 4.72 -7.51 -20.29
N LEU A 46 5.29 -7.41 -19.08
CA LEU A 46 4.89 -8.20 -17.92
C LEU A 46 3.45 -7.90 -17.46
N GLN A 47 2.98 -6.67 -17.72
CA GLN A 47 1.60 -6.23 -17.49
C GLN A 47 0.62 -6.67 -18.59
N GLY A 48 1.11 -7.21 -19.71
CA GLY A 48 0.28 -7.52 -20.87
C GLY A 48 -0.31 -6.30 -21.58
N ARG A 49 0.13 -5.08 -21.23
CA ARG A 49 -0.33 -3.81 -21.85
C ARG A 49 0.28 -3.57 -23.22
N ALA A 50 1.40 -4.23 -23.51
CA ALA A 50 2.06 -4.20 -24.80
C ALA A 50 2.72 -5.56 -25.06
N GLN A 51 3.14 -5.77 -26.30
CA GLN A 51 3.93 -6.93 -26.72
C GLN A 51 5.21 -6.46 -27.43
N PRO A 52 6.31 -7.23 -27.37
CA PRO A 52 7.49 -6.95 -28.18
C PRO A 52 7.13 -6.95 -29.66
N ARG A 53 7.45 -5.84 -30.34
CA ARG A 53 7.25 -5.69 -31.80
C ARG A 53 8.47 -6.14 -32.59
N GLU A 54 9.64 -6.13 -31.95
CA GLU A 54 10.91 -6.46 -32.57
C GLU A 54 11.18 -7.96 -32.41
N GLN A 55 11.42 -8.65 -33.52
CA GLN A 55 11.67 -10.09 -33.53
C GLN A 55 12.91 -10.48 -32.70
N SER A 56 13.92 -9.59 -32.69
CA SER A 56 15.16 -9.73 -31.93
C SER A 56 14.94 -9.98 -30.43
N VAL A 57 13.88 -9.45 -29.85
CA VAL A 57 13.56 -9.66 -28.43
C VAL A 57 13.22 -11.12 -28.16
N TYR A 58 12.49 -11.77 -29.06
CA TYR A 58 12.16 -13.19 -28.92
C TYR A 58 13.37 -14.09 -29.18
N ASP A 59 14.26 -13.69 -30.08
CA ASP A 59 15.50 -14.42 -30.35
C ASP A 59 16.47 -14.34 -29.15
N ASP A 60 16.57 -13.15 -28.53
CA ASP A 60 17.29 -12.97 -27.27
C ASP A 60 16.65 -13.81 -26.15
N TRP A 61 15.32 -13.87 -26.10
CA TRP A 61 14.58 -14.66 -25.11
C TRP A 61 14.86 -16.16 -25.22
N ALA A 62 14.88 -16.71 -26.43
CA ALA A 62 15.22 -18.11 -26.65
C ALA A 62 16.62 -18.45 -26.12
N LYS A 63 17.59 -17.55 -26.33
CA LYS A 63 18.95 -17.68 -25.80
C LYS A 63 19.01 -17.54 -24.28
N VAL A 64 18.26 -16.61 -23.68
CA VAL A 64 18.16 -16.47 -22.21
C VAL A 64 17.68 -17.78 -21.58
N LEU A 65 16.67 -18.40 -22.19
CA LEU A 65 16.12 -19.69 -21.75
C LEU A 65 16.93 -20.90 -22.22
N ARG A 66 17.99 -20.69 -23.02
CA ARG A 66 18.81 -21.74 -23.66
C ARG A 66 17.97 -22.80 -24.39
N LEU A 67 16.88 -22.36 -25.02
CA LEU A 67 15.98 -23.20 -25.80
C LEU A 67 16.57 -23.46 -27.19
N GLU A 68 16.24 -24.61 -27.76
CA GLU A 68 16.62 -24.99 -29.13
C GLU A 68 15.64 -24.42 -30.16
N GLN A 69 14.43 -24.06 -29.71
CA GLN A 69 13.40 -23.43 -30.52
C GLN A 69 13.77 -21.98 -30.88
N PRO A 70 13.40 -21.51 -32.09
CA PRO A 70 13.66 -20.13 -32.51
C PRO A 70 12.76 -19.13 -31.76
N GLY A 71 13.14 -17.84 -31.76
CA GLY A 71 12.35 -16.80 -31.11
C GLY A 71 10.90 -16.69 -31.64
N ALA A 72 10.68 -16.94 -32.93
CA ALA A 72 9.33 -16.98 -33.51
C ALA A 72 8.42 -18.01 -32.82
N TRP A 73 8.98 -19.16 -32.43
CA TRP A 73 8.24 -20.17 -31.69
C TRP A 73 7.83 -19.68 -30.29
N ILE A 74 8.66 -18.87 -29.62
CA ILE A 74 8.29 -18.24 -28.33
C ILE A 74 7.12 -17.27 -28.50
N ALA A 75 7.07 -16.54 -29.60
CA ALA A 75 5.96 -15.64 -29.88
C ALA A 75 4.65 -16.41 -30.12
N GLU A 76 4.71 -17.51 -30.87
CA GLU A 76 3.52 -18.19 -31.43
C GLU A 76 3.01 -19.37 -30.60
N SER A 77 3.86 -20.02 -29.80
CA SER A 77 3.46 -21.16 -28.97
C SER A 77 2.32 -20.83 -28.01
N ASP A 78 1.54 -21.82 -27.63
CA ASP A 78 0.64 -21.67 -26.49
C ASP A 78 1.42 -21.74 -25.17
N LEU A 79 0.75 -21.41 -24.06
CA LEU A 79 1.38 -21.43 -22.74
C LEU A 79 1.80 -22.85 -22.29
N PRO A 80 0.98 -23.91 -22.47
CA PRO A 80 1.38 -25.27 -22.10
C PRO A 80 2.62 -25.78 -22.84
N SER A 81 2.71 -25.57 -24.16
CA SER A 81 3.86 -26.00 -24.96
C SER A 81 5.14 -25.25 -24.56
N PHE A 82 5.00 -23.96 -24.24
CA PHE A 82 6.10 -23.16 -23.72
C PHE A 82 6.61 -23.65 -22.36
N ALA A 83 5.69 -23.91 -21.43
CA ALA A 83 6.03 -24.43 -20.10
C ALA A 83 6.70 -25.82 -20.21
N ALA A 84 6.18 -26.70 -21.06
CA ALA A 84 6.76 -28.02 -21.31
C ALA A 84 8.19 -27.95 -21.88
N ALA A 85 8.46 -27.05 -22.82
CA ALA A 85 9.81 -26.89 -23.38
C ALA A 85 10.81 -26.38 -22.33
N ILE A 86 10.41 -25.44 -21.48
CA ILE A 86 11.26 -24.97 -20.37
C ILE A 86 11.49 -26.09 -19.35
N ALA A 87 10.42 -26.79 -18.95
CA ALA A 87 10.49 -27.89 -18.00
C ALA A 87 11.46 -28.99 -18.48
N ALA A 88 11.33 -29.40 -19.74
CA ALA A 88 12.21 -30.40 -20.36
C ALA A 88 13.66 -29.93 -20.43
N ARG A 89 13.90 -28.66 -20.78
CA ARG A 89 15.26 -28.12 -20.93
C ARG A 89 15.99 -27.93 -19.59
N HIS A 90 15.27 -27.53 -18.55
CA HIS A 90 15.87 -27.16 -17.26
C HIS A 90 15.68 -28.21 -16.17
N GLY A 91 15.00 -29.33 -16.48
CA GLY A 91 14.76 -30.42 -15.53
C GLY A 91 13.87 -30.01 -14.35
N ILE A 92 12.97 -29.04 -14.55
CA ILE A 92 12.04 -28.54 -13.53
C ILE A 92 10.64 -29.04 -13.86
N ASP A 93 9.93 -29.57 -12.87
CA ASP A 93 8.53 -29.93 -13.02
C ASP A 93 7.67 -28.70 -13.40
N ALA A 94 6.78 -28.86 -14.39
CA ALA A 94 5.95 -27.77 -14.89
C ALA A 94 5.01 -27.22 -13.81
N ALA A 95 4.47 -28.10 -12.94
CA ALA A 95 3.62 -27.67 -11.84
C ALA A 95 4.41 -26.88 -10.78
N GLU A 96 5.64 -27.31 -10.48
CA GLU A 96 6.55 -26.56 -9.61
C GLU A 96 6.95 -25.19 -10.21
N LEU A 97 7.18 -25.11 -11.52
CA LEU A 97 7.48 -23.84 -12.20
C LEU A 97 6.29 -22.87 -12.15
N GLU A 98 5.07 -23.37 -12.37
CA GLU A 98 3.85 -22.58 -12.21
C GLU A 98 3.63 -22.14 -10.76
N ARG A 99 3.88 -23.02 -9.79
CA ARG A 99 3.81 -22.69 -8.36
C ARG A 99 4.78 -21.56 -8.02
N ARG A 100 6.03 -21.61 -8.50
CA ARG A 100 7.02 -20.54 -8.34
C ARG A 100 6.60 -19.25 -9.01
N ALA A 101 6.04 -19.31 -10.22
CA ALA A 101 5.55 -18.12 -10.92
C ALA A 101 4.37 -17.46 -10.18
N ARG A 102 3.47 -18.26 -9.60
CA ARG A 102 2.37 -17.77 -8.74
C ARG A 102 2.91 -17.18 -7.44
N ALA A 103 3.85 -17.86 -6.78
CA ALA A 103 4.48 -17.38 -5.55
C ALA A 103 5.27 -16.09 -5.78
N GLN A 104 5.99 -15.95 -6.90
CA GLN A 104 6.67 -14.71 -7.27
C GLN A 104 5.69 -13.61 -7.69
N SER A 105 4.54 -13.94 -8.27
CA SER A 105 3.49 -12.94 -8.54
C SER A 105 2.87 -12.45 -7.23
N ALA A 106 2.73 -13.32 -6.23
CA ALA A 106 2.27 -12.98 -4.88
C ALA A 106 3.33 -12.25 -4.03
N ALA A 107 4.62 -12.59 -4.20
CA ALA A 107 5.75 -12.02 -3.44
C ALA A 107 6.39 -10.80 -4.11
N SER A 108 6.17 -10.59 -5.42
CA SER A 108 6.55 -9.34 -6.09
C SER A 108 5.62 -8.23 -5.62
N PRO A 109 6.14 -7.13 -5.05
CA PRO A 109 5.34 -6.01 -4.55
C PRO A 109 4.80 -5.13 -5.69
N GLY A 110 4.08 -5.77 -6.61
CA GLY A 110 3.41 -5.15 -7.72
C GLY A 110 2.91 -6.22 -8.67
N HIS A 111 1.78 -6.85 -8.36
CA HIS A 111 0.66 -7.05 -9.29
C HIS A 111 -0.48 -7.86 -8.64
N ASP A 112 -1.16 -7.21 -7.70
CA ASP A 112 -2.59 -7.40 -7.55
C ASP A 112 -3.22 -6.00 -7.52
N ASP A 113 -3.27 -5.29 -8.65
CA ASP A 113 -3.86 -3.95 -8.69
C ASP A 113 -5.38 -3.99 -8.38
N LYS A 114 -5.99 -5.18 -8.46
CA LYS A 114 -7.35 -5.44 -7.93
C LYS A 114 -7.36 -5.74 -6.41
N GLY A 115 -6.31 -6.34 -5.87
CA GLY A 115 -6.18 -6.65 -4.44
C GLY A 115 -5.60 -5.51 -3.59
N ILE A 116 -4.75 -4.66 -4.16
CA ILE A 116 -4.20 -3.43 -3.57
C ILE A 116 -5.33 -2.42 -3.36
N GLY A 117 -6.24 -2.33 -4.32
CA GLY A 117 -7.44 -1.52 -4.16
C GLY A 117 -8.34 -2.00 -3.02
N LEU A 118 -8.63 -3.31 -2.96
CA LEU A 118 -9.43 -3.88 -1.87
C LEU A 118 -8.73 -3.82 -0.51
N ALA A 119 -7.39 -3.87 -0.48
CA ALA A 119 -6.63 -3.88 0.77
C ALA A 119 -6.72 -2.54 1.52
N LEU A 120 -6.86 -1.40 0.84
CA LEU A 120 -7.02 -0.10 1.48
C LEU A 120 -8.44 0.14 2.00
N ALA A 121 -9.45 -0.50 1.38
CA ALA A 121 -10.83 -0.39 1.83
C ALA A 121 -10.99 -0.99 3.24
N GLY A 122 -11.66 -0.27 4.12
CA GLY A 122 -11.81 -0.67 5.52
C GLY A 122 -12.17 0.49 6.44
N THR A 123 -12.38 0.17 7.71
CA THR A 123 -12.54 1.16 8.76
C THR A 123 -11.24 1.31 9.55
N TYR A 124 -10.91 2.54 9.90
CA TYR A 124 -9.72 2.88 10.67
C TYR A 124 -10.12 3.74 11.87
N ALA A 125 -9.53 3.46 13.02
CA ALA A 125 -9.48 4.38 14.15
C ALA A 125 -8.46 5.46 13.85
N TRP A 126 -8.88 6.72 13.99
CA TRP A 126 -8.07 7.89 13.72
C TRP A 126 -7.54 8.46 15.02
N TYR A 127 -6.24 8.73 15.10
CA TYR A 127 -5.61 9.43 16.22
C TYR A 127 -4.80 10.63 15.73
N SER A 128 -5.06 11.78 16.35
CA SER A 128 -4.31 13.01 16.14
C SER A 128 -4.37 13.91 17.37
N HIS A 129 -3.47 14.87 17.49
CA HIS A 129 -3.61 15.93 18.50
C HIS A 129 -4.76 16.88 18.13
N ALA A 130 -5.48 17.37 19.13
CA ALA A 130 -6.52 18.36 18.93
C ALA A 130 -5.92 19.70 18.46
N TRP A 131 -6.49 20.27 17.40
CA TRP A 131 -6.12 21.61 16.91
C TRP A 131 -6.78 22.72 17.70
N SER A 132 -7.95 22.44 18.28
CA SER A 132 -8.69 23.41 19.06
C SER A 132 -7.90 23.83 20.31
N PRO A 133 -7.75 25.14 20.56
CA PRO A 133 -7.17 25.63 21.80
C PRO A 133 -7.88 25.13 23.07
N TYR A 134 -9.17 24.79 22.98
CA TYR A 134 -9.97 24.29 24.10
C TYR A 134 -9.60 22.85 24.51
N TYR A 135 -8.99 22.09 23.61
CA TYR A 135 -8.62 20.69 23.81
C TYR A 135 -7.10 20.48 23.77
N ARG A 136 -6.30 21.52 24.07
CA ARG A 136 -4.84 21.45 24.01
C ARG A 136 -4.29 20.25 24.79
N GLY A 137 -3.40 19.51 24.14
CA GLY A 137 -2.76 18.32 24.72
C GLY A 137 -3.65 17.07 24.75
N GLN A 138 -4.90 17.16 24.29
CA GLN A 138 -5.77 16.00 24.16
C GLN A 138 -5.62 15.35 22.78
N LEU A 139 -5.77 14.03 22.76
CA LEU A 139 -5.88 13.26 21.55
C LEU A 139 -7.33 13.23 21.08
N ILE A 140 -7.53 13.35 19.78
CA ILE A 140 -8.82 13.15 19.14
C ILE A 140 -8.85 11.73 18.59
N ARG A 141 -9.93 11.01 18.91
CA ARG A 141 -10.27 9.72 18.33
C ARG A 141 -11.41 9.88 17.34
N GLY A 142 -11.11 9.73 16.06
CA GLY A 142 -12.12 9.73 15.00
C GLY A 142 -12.29 8.36 14.35
N ARG A 143 -13.19 8.29 13.37
CA ARG A 143 -13.36 7.12 12.51
C ARG A 143 -13.19 7.51 11.06
N LEU A 144 -12.34 6.80 10.33
CA LEU A 144 -12.20 6.92 8.88
C LEU A 144 -12.67 5.63 8.21
N ALA A 145 -13.70 5.70 7.37
CA ALA A 145 -14.06 4.63 6.46
C ALA A 145 -13.49 4.93 5.08
N ILE A 146 -12.73 4.00 4.50
CA ILE A 146 -12.30 4.05 3.10
C ILE A 146 -13.10 3.01 2.34
N GLU A 147 -13.84 3.46 1.34
CA GLU A 147 -14.72 2.63 0.52
C GLU A 147 -14.24 2.64 -0.93
N ALA A 148 -14.41 1.50 -1.62
CA ALA A 148 -14.20 1.43 -3.05
C ALA A 148 -15.32 2.21 -3.76
N GLY A 149 -14.92 3.20 -4.55
CA GLY A 149 -15.80 3.97 -5.42
C GLY A 149 -15.98 3.33 -6.80
N PRO A 150 -16.75 3.97 -7.70
CA PRO A 150 -16.94 3.49 -9.05
C PRO A 150 -15.64 3.60 -9.86
N GLY A 151 -14.90 2.49 -9.97
CA GLY A 151 -13.65 2.36 -10.71
C GLY A 151 -12.60 1.55 -9.95
N ALA A 152 -11.67 0.90 -10.66
CA ALA A 152 -10.71 -0.06 -10.06
C ALA A 152 -9.77 0.56 -9.00
N HIS A 153 -9.60 1.88 -8.98
CA HIS A 153 -8.73 2.62 -8.05
C HIS A 153 -9.41 3.86 -7.47
N ALA A 154 -10.73 4.00 -7.67
CA ALA A 154 -11.47 5.09 -7.07
C ALA A 154 -11.74 4.71 -5.62
N PHE A 155 -11.26 5.52 -4.68
CA PHE A 155 -11.56 5.37 -3.27
C PHE A 155 -12.18 6.66 -2.77
N ASN A 156 -13.17 6.52 -1.89
CA ASN A 156 -13.72 7.63 -1.17
C ASN A 156 -13.54 7.38 0.33
N ALA A 157 -13.08 8.40 1.03
CA ALA A 157 -12.96 8.38 2.48
C ALA A 157 -14.12 9.16 3.10
N ILE A 158 -14.63 8.64 4.22
CA ILE A 158 -15.60 9.31 5.08
C ILE A 158 -15.01 9.34 6.48
N TYR A 159 -14.69 10.53 6.95
CA TYR A 159 -14.24 10.78 8.31
C TYR A 159 -15.41 11.23 9.18
N ARG A 160 -15.49 10.73 10.41
CA ARG A 160 -16.47 11.15 11.42
C ARG A 160 -15.84 11.32 12.79
N GLU A 161 -16.24 12.39 13.46
CA GLU A 161 -16.04 12.59 14.89
C GLU A 161 -17.27 13.26 15.52
N THR A 162 -17.38 13.15 16.84
CA THR A 162 -18.34 13.77 17.73
C THR A 162 -17.62 14.94 18.37
N SER A 163 -18.07 16.13 17.99
CA SER A 163 -17.63 17.37 18.59
C SER A 163 -18.67 17.85 19.62
N PRO A 164 -18.34 18.88 20.41
CA PRO A 164 -19.29 19.51 21.32
C PRO A 164 -20.53 20.08 20.63
N THR A 165 -20.43 20.43 19.34
CA THR A 165 -21.50 21.06 18.56
C THR A 165 -22.30 20.06 17.73
N GLY A 166 -21.96 18.78 17.77
CA GLY A 166 -22.64 17.72 17.02
C GLY A 166 -21.66 16.77 16.33
N GLN A 167 -22.16 16.00 15.36
CA GLN A 167 -21.29 15.17 14.54
C GLN A 167 -20.63 16.01 13.45
N LEU A 168 -19.31 15.90 13.37
CA LEU A 168 -18.50 16.46 12.33
C LEU A 168 -18.19 15.35 11.33
N GLN A 169 -18.50 15.59 10.05
CA GLN A 169 -18.28 14.62 8.99
C GLN A 169 -17.51 15.27 7.85
N PHE A 170 -16.46 14.59 7.38
CA PHE A 170 -15.78 14.97 6.15
C PHE A 170 -15.83 13.84 5.13
N SER A 171 -15.79 14.19 3.86
CA SER A 171 -15.68 13.21 2.79
C SER A 171 -14.80 13.70 1.64
N GLY A 172 -14.20 12.76 0.93
CA GLY A 172 -13.47 13.07 -0.29
C GLY A 172 -12.63 11.93 -0.84
N PRO A 173 -12.02 12.13 -2.01
CA PRO A 173 -11.29 11.10 -2.71
C PRO A 173 -10.01 10.69 -1.97
N VAL A 174 -9.68 9.41 -2.05
CA VAL A 174 -8.37 8.88 -1.67
C VAL A 174 -7.60 8.58 -2.94
N THR A 175 -6.40 9.16 -3.06
CA THR A 175 -5.55 9.07 -4.25
C THR A 175 -4.25 8.34 -3.89
N PRO A 176 -4.17 7.01 -4.13
CA PRO A 176 -2.92 6.29 -4.02
C PRO A 176 -1.92 6.76 -5.06
N ALA A 177 -0.70 7.08 -4.65
CA ALA A 177 0.41 7.38 -5.52
C ALA A 177 1.61 6.46 -5.21
N LYS A 178 2.60 6.43 -6.11
CA LYS A 178 3.78 5.56 -5.98
C LYS A 178 4.56 5.76 -4.67
N ARG A 179 4.54 6.98 -4.12
CA ARG A 179 5.39 7.37 -2.97
C ARG A 179 4.61 7.84 -1.75
N SER A 180 3.29 7.98 -1.85
CA SER A 180 2.43 8.56 -0.83
C SER A 180 0.98 8.19 -1.08
N LEU A 181 0.15 8.39 -0.07
CA LEU A 181 -1.30 8.31 -0.17
C LEU A 181 -1.89 9.68 0.21
N TYR A 182 -2.73 10.23 -0.67
CA TYR A 182 -3.29 11.57 -0.49
C TYR A 182 -4.80 11.52 -0.28
N LEU A 183 -5.30 12.30 0.68
CA LEU A 183 -6.73 12.48 0.89
C LEU A 183 -7.02 13.97 0.96
N HIS A 184 -8.04 14.43 0.24
CA HIS A 184 -8.59 15.77 0.38
C HIS A 184 -10.02 15.66 0.87
N LEU A 185 -10.23 15.95 2.15
CA LEU A 185 -11.49 15.78 2.84
C LEU A 185 -12.18 17.14 3.00
N LYS A 186 -13.46 17.20 2.66
CA LYS A 186 -14.30 18.40 2.80
C LYS A 186 -15.44 18.13 3.77
N GLU A 187 -15.71 19.08 4.64
CA GLU A 187 -16.80 19.02 5.59
C GLU A 187 -18.15 18.89 4.87
N VAL A 188 -19.01 18.02 5.37
CA VAL A 188 -20.37 17.86 4.85
C VAL A 188 -21.27 18.88 5.52
N GLY A 189 -21.78 19.84 4.74
CA GLY A 189 -22.67 20.88 5.24
C GLY A 189 -21.96 22.10 5.84
N GLY A 190 -20.63 22.16 5.76
CA GLY A 190 -19.82 23.31 6.16
C GLY A 190 -18.75 23.65 5.11
N GLU A 191 -17.76 24.45 5.52
CA GLU A 191 -16.70 24.95 4.64
C GLU A 191 -15.30 24.45 5.02
N ALA A 192 -15.17 23.74 6.15
CA ALA A 192 -13.87 23.24 6.59
C ALA A 192 -13.32 22.20 5.61
N GLN A 193 -11.99 22.17 5.49
CA GLN A 193 -11.29 21.21 4.65
C GLN A 193 -10.04 20.72 5.37
N SER A 194 -9.66 19.48 5.10
CA SER A 194 -8.43 18.88 5.60
C SER A 194 -7.74 18.11 4.48
N PHE A 195 -6.43 18.24 4.41
CA PHE A 195 -5.59 17.50 3.49
C PHE A 195 -4.69 16.56 4.27
N LEU A 196 -4.60 15.32 3.81
CA LEU A 196 -3.73 14.30 4.39
C LEU A 196 -2.65 13.92 3.38
N CYS A 197 -1.42 13.84 3.88
CA CYS A 197 -0.27 13.31 3.16
C CYS A 197 0.31 12.14 3.96
N LEU A 198 0.02 10.93 3.52
CA LEU A 198 0.38 9.71 4.23
C LEU A 198 1.52 8.97 3.52
N PHE A 199 2.24 8.16 4.29
CA PHE A 199 3.18 7.18 3.75
C PHE A 199 2.49 6.25 2.74
N PRO A 200 3.22 5.69 1.77
CA PRO A 200 2.66 4.69 0.88
C PRO A 200 2.21 3.49 1.71
N HIS A 201 1.03 2.96 1.40
CA HIS A 201 0.50 1.81 2.12
C HIS A 201 1.27 0.53 1.74
N THR A 202 1.46 -0.36 2.71
CA THR A 202 2.00 -1.70 2.52
C THR A 202 0.98 -2.70 3.04
N GLN A 203 0.72 -3.79 2.29
CA GLN A 203 -0.13 -4.86 2.81
C GLN A 203 0.46 -5.41 4.12
N PRO A 204 -0.38 -5.73 5.13
CA PRO A 204 -1.85 -5.83 5.10
C PRO A 204 -2.64 -4.51 5.27
N VAL A 205 -1.96 -3.36 5.30
CA VAL A 205 -2.57 -2.05 5.58
C VAL A 205 -3.15 -2.00 7.00
N SER A 206 -2.45 -2.60 7.97
CA SER A 206 -2.85 -2.62 9.38
C SER A 206 -2.84 -1.22 10.02
N VAL A 207 -2.00 -0.33 9.50
CA VAL A 207 -1.85 1.05 9.98
C VAL A 207 -1.43 1.97 8.83
N LEU A 208 -1.93 3.20 8.84
CA LEU A 208 -1.49 4.31 7.99
C LEU A 208 -1.02 5.46 8.89
N GLY A 209 -0.18 6.33 8.35
CA GLY A 209 0.28 7.49 9.09
C GLY A 209 0.96 8.51 8.19
N GLY A 210 1.09 9.72 8.71
CA GLY A 210 1.64 10.85 7.98
C GLY A 210 1.19 12.16 8.60
N TYR A 211 0.88 13.15 7.75
CA TYR A 211 0.44 14.46 8.18
C TYR A 211 -1.02 14.72 7.83
N MET A 212 -1.69 15.47 8.68
CA MET A 212 -2.93 16.19 8.38
C MET A 212 -2.67 17.69 8.49
N VAL A 213 -3.15 18.45 7.52
CA VAL A 213 -3.12 19.91 7.50
C VAL A 213 -4.52 20.45 7.21
N GLY A 214 -4.87 21.56 7.86
CA GLY A 214 -6.17 22.21 7.69
C GLY A 214 -6.27 23.46 8.54
N THR A 215 -7.48 23.88 8.85
CA THR A 215 -7.75 25.00 9.77
C THR A 215 -8.43 24.47 11.03
N ALA A 216 -8.07 25.02 12.19
CA ALA A 216 -8.73 24.67 13.46
C ALA A 216 -10.22 25.03 13.39
N ILE A 217 -11.09 24.03 13.61
CA ILE A 217 -12.55 24.16 13.44
C ILE A 217 -13.20 24.76 14.68
N PHE A 218 -12.72 24.37 15.88
CA PHE A 218 -13.19 24.89 17.16
C PHE A 218 -12.18 25.88 17.74
N ALA A 219 -12.03 27.03 17.13
CA ALA A 219 -11.14 28.08 17.59
C ALA A 219 -11.76 29.48 17.37
N PRO A 220 -11.44 30.49 18.20
CA PRO A 220 -11.90 31.86 17.99
C PRO A 220 -11.44 32.45 16.64
N GLU A 221 -10.30 31.98 16.13
CA GLU A 221 -9.71 32.41 14.87
C GLU A 221 -9.41 31.19 14.00
N ALA A 222 -9.54 31.35 12.68
CA ALA A 222 -9.16 30.32 11.72
C ALA A 222 -7.63 30.18 11.65
N GLN A 223 -7.08 29.29 12.47
CA GLN A 223 -5.63 29.06 12.55
C GLN A 223 -5.22 27.86 11.67
N PRO A 224 -4.35 28.06 10.66
CA PRO A 224 -3.74 26.95 9.94
C PRO A 224 -3.01 26.03 10.91
N SER A 225 -3.27 24.74 10.79
CA SER A 225 -2.81 23.70 11.72
C SER A 225 -2.23 22.53 10.96
N LEU A 226 -1.15 21.96 11.49
CA LEU A 226 -0.48 20.77 10.98
C LEU A 226 -0.24 19.82 12.14
N THR A 227 -0.53 18.54 11.96
CA THR A 227 -0.23 17.51 12.97
C THR A 227 0.15 16.20 12.30
N ARG A 228 0.90 15.36 13.01
CA ARG A 228 1.08 13.96 12.63
C ARG A 228 -0.19 13.19 12.98
N ILE A 229 -0.55 12.22 12.14
CA ILE A 229 -1.74 11.39 12.34
C ILE A 229 -1.41 9.92 12.21
N LEU A 230 -2.20 9.10 12.91
CA LEU A 230 -2.15 7.65 12.85
C LEU A 230 -3.54 7.10 12.59
N LEU A 231 -3.66 6.16 11.65
CA LEU A 231 -4.91 5.48 11.31
C LEU A 231 -4.72 3.98 11.51
N VAL A 232 -5.32 3.39 12.54
CA VAL A 232 -5.18 1.96 12.85
C VAL A 232 -6.37 1.21 12.28
N ARG A 233 -6.14 0.20 11.45
CA ARG A 233 -7.20 -0.57 10.81
C ARG A 233 -7.97 -1.40 11.83
N LEU A 234 -9.29 -1.30 11.80
CA LEU A 234 -10.20 -2.09 12.62
C LEU A 234 -10.69 -3.31 11.83
N ARG A 235 -10.87 -4.44 12.52
CA ARG A 235 -11.49 -5.66 11.98
C ARG A 235 -13.01 -5.56 12.08
N ASP A 236 -13.48 -5.36 13.30
CA ASP A 236 -14.87 -5.13 13.64
C ASP A 236 -15.01 -3.70 14.14
N ALA A 237 -15.65 -2.83 13.37
CA ALA A 237 -15.88 -1.46 13.78
C ALA A 237 -17.16 -1.41 14.63
N PRO A 238 -17.08 -1.08 15.93
CA PRO A 238 -18.28 -0.94 16.75
C PRO A 238 -19.19 0.14 16.16
N ALA A 239 -20.50 -0.15 16.14
CA ALA A 239 -21.50 0.72 15.53
C ALA A 239 -21.78 1.98 16.35
N ALA A 240 -21.51 1.96 17.65
CA ALA A 240 -21.84 3.02 18.60
C ALA A 240 -20.68 3.27 19.57
N GLU A 241 -19.85 4.25 19.26
CA GLU A 241 -18.86 4.81 20.18
C GLU A 241 -18.81 6.33 20.05
N GLN A 242 -18.46 7.02 21.13
CA GLN A 242 -18.17 8.45 21.13
C GLN A 242 -16.82 8.67 20.44
N TRP A 243 -16.84 8.94 19.14
CA TRP A 243 -15.64 9.24 18.36
C TRP A 243 -15.22 10.70 18.60
N GLY A 244 -14.53 11.06 19.67
CA GLY A 244 -14.19 12.47 19.93
C GLY A 244 -12.89 12.65 20.70
N PRO A 245 -12.71 13.79 21.41
CA PRO A 245 -11.60 13.95 22.34
C PRO A 245 -11.57 12.80 23.34
N LEU A 246 -10.40 12.17 23.47
CA LEU A 246 -10.21 11.11 24.46
C LEU A 246 -10.22 11.71 25.87
N PRO A 247 -10.82 11.02 26.85
CA PRO A 247 -10.75 11.44 28.24
C PRO A 247 -9.29 11.58 28.69
N PRO A 248 -8.97 12.59 29.53
CA PRO A 248 -7.62 12.77 30.04
C PRO A 248 -7.09 11.48 30.71
N GLY A 249 -5.85 11.11 30.39
CA GLY A 249 -5.18 9.94 30.96
C GLY A 249 -5.49 8.60 30.27
N ILE A 250 -6.40 8.56 29.29
CA ILE A 250 -6.56 7.39 28.43
C ILE A 250 -5.41 7.33 27.43
N SER A 251 -4.71 6.20 27.41
CA SER A 251 -3.63 5.94 26.47
C SER A 251 -4.17 5.36 25.16
N ILE A 252 -3.37 5.43 24.09
CA ILE A 252 -3.80 4.97 22.76
C ILE A 252 -3.96 3.44 22.77
N ALA A 253 -3.07 2.70 23.42
CA ALA A 253 -3.16 1.25 23.54
C ALA A 253 -4.36 0.81 24.39
N ALA A 254 -4.70 1.55 25.45
CA ALA A 254 -5.90 1.29 26.24
C ALA A 254 -7.18 1.52 25.41
N ASP A 255 -7.23 2.60 24.63
CA ASP A 255 -8.34 2.87 23.72
C ASP A 255 -8.44 1.82 22.60
N LEU A 256 -7.32 1.45 21.98
CA LEU A 256 -7.25 0.38 20.98
C LEU A 256 -7.74 -0.97 21.54
N ALA A 257 -7.44 -1.28 22.81
CA ALA A 257 -7.96 -2.48 23.46
C ALA A 257 -9.49 -2.45 23.59
N SER A 258 -10.09 -1.28 23.85
CA SER A 258 -11.56 -1.14 23.84
C SER A 258 -12.18 -1.33 22.45
N LEU A 259 -11.40 -1.06 21.39
CA LEU A 259 -11.74 -1.31 19.98
C LEU A 259 -11.40 -2.73 19.52
N GLY A 260 -11.03 -3.64 20.43
CA GLY A 260 -10.72 -5.03 20.11
C GLY A 260 -9.29 -5.30 19.61
N ILE A 261 -8.38 -4.34 19.74
CA ILE A 261 -6.96 -4.46 19.37
C ILE A 261 -6.12 -4.53 20.65
N VAL A 262 -5.82 -5.74 21.11
CA VAL A 262 -5.06 -5.97 22.34
C VAL A 262 -3.58 -6.15 22.00
N MET A 263 -2.78 -5.13 22.28
CA MET A 263 -1.36 -5.10 21.94
C MET A 263 -0.49 -5.89 22.92
N GLU A 264 0.50 -6.61 22.41
CA GLU A 264 1.63 -7.11 23.22
C GLU A 264 2.44 -5.90 23.73
N HIS A 265 2.68 -5.82 25.06
CA HIS A 265 3.39 -4.71 25.71
C HIS A 265 2.77 -3.31 25.50
N PRO A 266 1.53 -3.07 25.98
CA PRO A 266 0.78 -1.84 25.70
C PRO A 266 1.52 -0.54 26.07
N GLU A 267 2.24 -0.51 27.19
CA GLU A 267 3.00 0.67 27.62
C GLU A 267 4.13 1.07 26.65
N ALA A 268 4.78 0.08 26.02
CA ALA A 268 5.84 0.34 25.06
C ALA A 268 5.26 0.88 23.75
N VAL A 269 4.13 0.31 23.32
CA VAL A 269 3.36 0.79 22.17
C VAL A 269 2.90 2.23 22.42
N ASP A 270 2.32 2.52 23.58
CA ASP A 270 1.87 3.86 23.94
C ASP A 270 2.97 4.91 23.86
N ARG A 271 4.15 4.61 24.43
CA ARG A 271 5.30 5.53 24.34
C ARG A 271 5.70 5.78 22.89
N GLN A 272 5.70 4.73 22.06
CA GLN A 272 6.05 4.85 20.65
C GLN A 272 5.02 5.69 19.87
N LEU A 273 3.73 5.45 20.07
CA LEU A 273 2.66 6.18 19.38
C LEU A 273 2.57 7.63 19.87
N GLY A 274 2.70 7.85 21.17
CA GLY A 274 2.75 9.19 21.77
C GLY A 274 3.93 10.02 21.28
N HIS A 275 5.13 9.41 21.20
CA HIS A 275 6.29 10.05 20.59
C HIS A 275 6.03 10.40 19.14
N PHE A 276 5.53 9.46 18.35
CA PHE A 276 5.25 9.69 16.94
C PHE A 276 4.28 10.84 16.70
N LEU A 277 3.19 10.93 17.47
CA LEU A 277 2.19 11.99 17.31
C LEU A 277 2.68 13.35 17.80
N SER A 278 3.58 13.38 18.79
CA SER A 278 4.04 14.60 19.45
C SER A 278 5.39 15.11 18.94
N ALA A 279 6.04 14.36 18.05
CA ALA A 279 7.36 14.73 17.53
C ALA A 279 7.26 15.92 16.56
N ASP A 280 7.92 17.01 16.96
CA ASP A 280 8.17 18.16 16.11
C ASP A 280 9.45 17.96 15.28
N GLY A 281 9.54 18.66 14.15
CA GLY A 281 10.71 18.58 13.28
C GLY A 281 11.85 19.46 13.79
N ASP A 282 13.04 18.89 13.98
CA ASP A 282 14.24 19.66 14.30
C ASP A 282 14.83 20.32 13.03
N GLY A 283 14.97 21.64 13.04
CA GLY A 283 15.87 22.34 12.12
C GLY A 283 15.34 22.69 10.72
N GLY A 284 14.02 22.76 10.53
CA GLY A 284 13.40 23.46 9.39
C GLY A 284 12.34 22.65 8.65
N VAL A 285 12.70 21.48 8.09
CA VAL A 285 11.71 20.61 7.42
C VAL A 285 11.19 19.58 8.41
N ASN A 286 9.89 19.66 8.72
CA ASN A 286 9.22 18.64 9.52
C ASN A 286 8.99 17.41 8.62
N GLN A 287 9.93 16.45 8.66
CA GLN A 287 9.82 15.15 8.01
C GLN A 287 9.73 14.05 9.08
N ILE A 288 8.83 13.10 8.87
CA ILE A 288 8.80 11.88 9.67
C ILE A 288 9.90 10.95 9.17
N PRO A 289 10.86 10.54 10.02
CA PRO A 289 11.86 9.52 9.66
C PRO A 289 11.17 8.21 9.21
N PRO A 290 11.55 7.63 8.05
CA PRO A 290 10.94 6.38 7.58
C PRO A 290 11.10 5.21 8.57
N SER A 291 12.19 5.19 9.35
CA SER A 291 12.43 4.20 10.39
C SER A 291 11.41 4.29 11.54
N GLU A 292 10.99 5.50 11.90
CA GLU A 292 10.02 5.75 12.97
C GLU A 292 8.66 5.15 12.60
N PHE A 293 8.13 5.50 11.43
CA PHE A 293 6.85 4.96 10.97
C PHE A 293 6.93 3.46 10.67
N ARG A 294 8.03 2.97 10.08
CA ARG A 294 8.21 1.52 9.84
C ARG A 294 8.19 0.70 11.14
N ALA A 295 8.74 1.24 12.23
CA ALA A 295 8.68 0.56 13.52
C ALA A 295 7.24 0.39 14.01
N ILE A 296 6.37 1.37 13.75
CA ILE A 296 4.94 1.28 14.08
C ILE A 296 4.24 0.25 13.18
N VAL A 297 4.50 0.29 11.87
CA VAL A 297 3.97 -0.68 10.90
C VAL A 297 4.28 -2.12 11.32
N ASN A 298 5.52 -2.41 11.70
CA ASN A 298 5.92 -3.76 12.12
C ASN A 298 5.14 -4.28 13.34
N VAL A 299 4.77 -3.40 14.26
CA VAL A 299 4.01 -3.75 15.48
C VAL A 299 2.57 -4.11 15.10
N PHE A 300 1.90 -3.28 14.31
CA PHE A 300 0.52 -3.52 13.88
C PHE A 300 0.39 -4.65 12.86
N ASP A 301 1.36 -4.82 11.96
CA ASP A 301 1.35 -5.92 10.99
C ASP A 301 1.50 -7.27 11.68
N ARG A 302 2.37 -7.37 12.68
CA ARG A 302 2.52 -8.59 13.49
C ARG A 302 1.20 -8.94 14.18
N HIS A 303 0.61 -7.97 14.88
CA HIS A 303 -0.69 -8.16 15.53
C HIS A 303 -1.77 -8.57 14.52
N TRP A 304 -1.83 -7.90 13.37
CA TRP A 304 -2.80 -8.21 12.32
C TRP A 304 -2.65 -9.64 11.81
N LEU A 305 -1.43 -10.09 11.52
CA LEU A 305 -1.18 -11.43 10.98
C LEU A 305 -1.43 -12.55 11.99
N GLN A 306 -1.12 -12.34 13.27
CA GLN A 306 -1.40 -13.32 14.33
C GLN A 306 -2.90 -13.59 14.52
N HIS A 307 -3.73 -12.59 14.22
CA HIS A 307 -5.18 -12.66 14.35
C HIS A 307 -5.91 -12.81 13.01
N ALA A 308 -5.18 -13.13 11.92
CA ALA A 308 -5.73 -13.50 10.63
C ALA A 308 -6.00 -15.02 10.60
N GLY A 309 -6.96 -15.47 11.41
CA GLY A 309 -7.53 -16.82 11.38
C GLY A 309 -8.82 -16.86 10.57
#